data_AF-A0A669BRS7-F1
#
_entry.id   AF-A0A669BRS7-F1
#
_cell.length_a   1.000
_cell.length_b   1.000
_cell.length_c   1.000
_cell.angle_alpha   90.00
_cell.angle_beta   90.00
_cell.angle_gamma   90.00
#
_symmetry.space_group_name_H-M   'P 1'
#
loop_
_entity.id
_entity.type
_entity.pdbx_description
1 polymer ?
#
loop_
_entity_poly.entity_id
_entity_poly.type
_entity_poly.pdbx_seq_one_letter_code
_entity_poly.pdbx_strand_id
1 'polypeptide(L)'
;MGTQGPGRKRIPNREKLTGEDDTLNQIAREAEARLAAKRAARAEAREIRMKELERQKELFHSHKKYYGVDNKWGHIEQWMISDDEERMSVGSRGSLRPSDYSGFLGSGSRASSRASSARASPVVEERTDREFPDKGSRTASTLSAATLASLGGASSRRGSCDTSFSVETEASIREMKDSLAETEEKYRKAMVSNAQLHNEKSTLMYQVETLREELNDMEELLWETRRRCDDAHKEWERERHAHSLLQFHFKDMKETLRQTEELLTKNGVAISPDITTNGDAELGGNEDDISAESASRLAQESPQGGRESMLEFRLKKLFEERESLQDQVRLLQSQLDQRQKIVTEGVQNTENDGLENGMDSHLLELQRDANRQISDLKFKLVKSEQEVTTLEQNVIRLEGQVSRYKGASENAEKIEDELKVEKRKLQRELRSALDRIDELEASNSHLSKRLEKMKANRNALLAQQ
;
A
#
# COMPACT_ATOMS: atom_id res chain seq x y z
N MET A 1 -13.32 93.85 -39.36
CA MET A 1 -14.48 92.99 -39.04
C MET A 1 -14.19 91.60 -39.57
N GLY A 2 -14.01 90.60 -38.70
CA GLY A 2 -13.67 89.23 -39.10
C GLY A 2 -13.10 88.44 -37.93
N THR A 3 -13.96 87.69 -37.25
CA THR A 3 -13.80 86.95 -35.99
C THR A 3 -12.70 85.88 -35.97
N GLN A 4 -11.88 85.86 -34.92
CA GLN A 4 -11.03 84.71 -34.55
C GLN A 4 -11.89 83.64 -33.84
N GLY A 5 -11.92 82.41 -34.37
CA GLY A 5 -12.42 81.23 -33.65
C GLY A 5 -11.27 80.54 -32.88
N PRO A 6 -11.50 80.03 -31.66
CA PRO A 6 -10.44 79.41 -30.88
C PRO A 6 -10.23 77.96 -31.35
N GLY A 7 -9.05 77.69 -31.90
CA GLY A 7 -8.61 76.34 -32.23
C GLY A 7 -8.44 75.49 -30.98
N ARG A 8 -9.27 74.44 -30.84
CA ARG A 8 -9.16 73.38 -29.83
C ARG A 8 -7.77 72.72 -29.93
N LYS A 9 -6.90 72.95 -28.95
CA LYS A 9 -5.66 72.18 -28.78
C LYS A 9 -6.04 70.76 -28.34
N ARG A 10 -5.71 69.75 -29.15
CA ARG A 10 -5.72 68.34 -28.72
C ARG A 10 -4.52 68.12 -27.81
N ILE A 11 -4.79 67.87 -26.53
CA ILE A 11 -3.81 67.39 -25.56
C ILE A 11 -3.45 65.94 -25.95
N PRO A 12 -2.17 65.56 -26.11
CA PRO A 12 -1.81 64.19 -26.40
C PRO A 12 -2.10 63.32 -25.19
N ASN A 13 -2.73 62.17 -25.45
CA ASN A 13 -3.34 61.24 -24.50
C ASN A 13 -2.29 60.42 -23.72
N ARG A 14 -1.32 61.09 -23.09
CA ARG A 14 -0.16 60.47 -22.43
C ARG A 14 -0.51 59.79 -21.10
N GLU A 15 -1.64 60.16 -20.49
CA GLU A 15 -2.14 59.57 -19.24
C GLU A 15 -2.82 58.21 -19.43
N LYS A 16 -3.27 57.86 -20.65
CA LYS A 16 -3.90 56.55 -20.92
C LYS A 16 -2.87 55.43 -21.10
N LEU A 17 -1.71 55.73 -21.70
CA LEU A 17 -0.61 54.78 -21.89
C LEU A 17 0.00 54.33 -20.55
N THR A 18 0.11 55.23 -19.57
CA THR A 18 0.61 54.89 -18.23
C THR A 18 -0.33 53.96 -17.47
N GLY A 19 -1.65 54.15 -17.59
CA GLY A 19 -2.62 53.26 -16.96
C GLY A 19 -2.63 51.86 -17.60
N GLU A 20 -2.50 51.78 -18.92
CA GLU A 20 -2.41 50.51 -19.64
C GLU A 20 -1.11 49.76 -19.29
N ASP A 21 0.04 50.43 -19.27
CA ASP A 21 1.32 49.83 -18.85
C ASP A 21 1.30 49.37 -17.38
N ASP A 22 0.66 50.12 -16.48
CA ASP A 22 0.53 49.72 -15.07
C ASP A 22 -0.34 48.47 -14.91
N THR A 23 -1.43 48.37 -15.69
CA THR A 23 -2.27 47.16 -15.69
C THR A 23 -1.56 45.94 -16.26
N LEU A 24 -0.77 46.10 -17.33
CA LEU A 24 0.04 45.03 -17.89
C LEU A 24 1.14 44.56 -16.92
N ASN A 25 1.77 45.49 -16.19
CA ASN A 25 2.74 45.17 -15.14
C ASN A 25 2.11 44.48 -13.94
N GLN A 26 0.86 44.81 -13.60
CA GLN A 26 0.10 44.13 -12.56
C GLN A 26 -0.23 42.68 -12.96
N ILE A 27 -0.70 42.48 -14.20
CA ILE A 27 -1.01 41.15 -14.76
C ILE A 27 0.26 40.28 -14.83
N ALA A 28 1.39 40.85 -15.23
CA ALA A 28 2.66 40.13 -15.28
C ALA A 28 3.13 39.65 -13.90
N ARG A 29 3.04 40.52 -12.88
CA ARG A 29 3.37 40.16 -11.49
C ARG A 29 2.41 39.10 -10.94
N GLU A 30 1.13 39.20 -11.24
CA GLU A 30 0.14 38.23 -10.78
C GLU A 30 0.31 36.86 -11.46
N ALA A 31 0.65 36.84 -12.75
CA ALA A 31 0.99 35.61 -13.47
C ALA A 31 2.27 34.97 -12.92
N GLU A 32 3.28 35.77 -12.59
CA GLU A 32 4.51 35.29 -11.97
C GLU A 32 4.28 34.73 -10.57
N ALA A 33 3.45 35.41 -9.75
CA ALA A 33 3.05 34.92 -8.44
C ALA A 33 2.27 33.59 -8.54
N ARG A 34 1.35 33.45 -9.50
CA ARG A 34 0.65 32.17 -9.76
C ARG A 34 1.60 31.05 -10.17
N LEU A 35 2.62 31.34 -10.99
CA LEU A 35 3.64 30.36 -11.36
C LEU A 35 4.53 29.99 -10.17
N ALA A 36 4.90 30.95 -9.33
CA ALA A 36 5.66 30.71 -8.10
C ALA A 36 4.88 29.82 -7.12
N ALA A 37 3.59 30.10 -6.91
CA ALA A 37 2.72 29.27 -6.08
C ALA A 37 2.61 27.83 -6.61
N LYS A 38 2.47 27.64 -7.94
CA LYS A 38 2.49 26.30 -8.55
C LYS A 38 3.83 25.58 -8.35
N ARG A 39 4.96 26.30 -8.39
CA ARG A 39 6.29 25.72 -8.11
C ARG A 39 6.42 25.32 -6.64
N ALA A 40 5.94 26.15 -5.71
CA ALA A 40 5.93 25.85 -4.28
C ALA A 40 5.08 24.61 -3.96
N ALA A 41 3.85 24.53 -4.48
CA ALA A 41 2.98 23.36 -4.29
C ALA A 41 3.60 22.06 -4.86
N ARG A 42 4.31 22.14 -6.00
CA ARG A 42 5.06 20.99 -6.54
C ARG A 42 6.26 20.61 -5.68
N ALA A 43 6.94 21.57 -5.04
CA ALA A 43 8.03 21.29 -4.12
C ALA A 43 7.51 20.63 -2.84
N GLU A 44 6.42 21.15 -2.27
CA GLU A 44 5.74 20.57 -1.10
C GLU A 44 5.24 19.15 -1.38
N ALA A 45 4.63 18.90 -2.54
CA ALA A 45 4.22 17.55 -2.94
C ALA A 45 5.39 16.57 -3.05
N ARG A 46 6.58 17.04 -3.47
CA ARG A 46 7.80 16.21 -3.49
C ARG A 46 8.30 15.92 -2.08
N GLU A 47 8.24 16.91 -1.18
CA GLU A 47 8.63 16.75 0.22
C GLU A 47 7.73 15.76 0.95
N ILE A 48 6.41 15.84 0.75
CA ILE A 48 5.44 14.88 1.30
C ILE A 48 5.75 13.47 0.78
N ARG A 49 6.00 13.31 -0.52
CA ARG A 49 6.37 12.02 -1.10
C ARG A 49 7.69 11.48 -0.54
N MET A 50 8.67 12.33 -0.26
CA MET A 50 9.94 11.93 0.36
C MET A 50 9.75 11.48 1.80
N LYS A 51 8.96 12.21 2.60
CA LYS A 51 8.61 11.83 3.97
C LYS A 51 7.84 10.51 4.03
N GLU A 52 6.94 10.28 3.08
CA GLU A 52 6.21 9.01 2.99
C GLU A 52 7.15 7.84 2.64
N LEU A 53 8.09 8.04 1.71
CA LEU A 53 9.12 7.03 1.42
C LEU A 53 10.02 6.75 2.62
N GLU A 54 10.34 7.77 3.42
CA GLU A 54 11.12 7.61 4.65
C GLU A 54 10.34 6.86 5.73
N ARG A 55 9.05 7.19 5.91
CA ARG A 55 8.12 6.45 6.77
C ARG A 55 7.97 4.99 6.33
N GLN A 56 7.87 4.72 5.02
CA GLN A 56 7.84 3.36 4.50
C GLN A 56 9.12 2.60 4.80
N LYS A 57 10.29 3.26 4.69
CA LYS A 57 11.57 2.67 5.09
C LYS A 57 11.61 2.40 6.60
N GLU A 58 11.18 3.33 7.44
CA GLU A 58 11.12 3.12 8.89
C GLU A 58 10.16 1.99 9.27
N LEU A 59 9.00 1.91 8.64
CA LEU A 59 8.05 0.81 8.81
C LEU A 59 8.66 -0.52 8.36
N PHE A 60 9.37 -0.56 7.23
CA PHE A 60 10.08 -1.74 6.78
C PHE A 60 11.19 -2.17 7.75
N HIS A 61 12.00 -1.24 8.26
CA HIS A 61 13.04 -1.53 9.25
C HIS A 61 12.44 -1.93 10.61
N SER A 62 11.36 -1.29 11.03
CA SER A 62 10.62 -1.63 12.24
C SER A 62 9.97 -3.01 12.11
N HIS A 63 9.41 -3.34 10.95
CA HIS A 63 8.85 -4.65 10.64
C HIS A 63 9.94 -5.73 10.64
N LYS A 64 11.09 -5.45 10.02
CA LYS A 64 12.28 -6.31 10.04
C LYS A 64 12.79 -6.58 11.47
N LYS A 65 12.79 -5.55 12.33
CA LYS A 65 13.19 -5.64 13.74
C LYS A 65 12.15 -6.38 14.60
N TYR A 66 10.86 -6.15 14.35
CA TYR A 66 9.74 -6.76 15.09
C TYR A 66 9.60 -8.26 14.80
N TYR A 67 9.85 -8.70 13.56
CA TYR A 67 9.82 -10.12 13.19
C TYR A 67 11.17 -10.85 13.37
N GLY A 68 12.17 -10.23 14.00
CA GLY A 68 13.42 -10.89 14.39
C GLY A 68 14.23 -11.46 13.23
N VAL A 69 14.15 -10.84 12.05
CA VAL A 69 14.84 -11.31 10.82
C VAL A 69 16.37 -11.16 10.97
N ASP A 70 16.85 -10.19 11.76
CA ASP A 70 18.30 -9.95 11.90
C ASP A 70 19.04 -11.04 12.69
N ASN A 71 18.40 -11.71 13.66
CA ASN A 71 19.09 -12.73 14.47
C ASN A 71 19.15 -14.10 13.80
N LYS A 72 18.19 -14.43 12.91
CA LYS A 72 18.17 -15.72 12.21
C LYS A 72 18.91 -15.66 10.87
N TRP A 73 18.86 -14.54 10.15
CA TRP A 73 19.57 -14.40 8.87
C TRP A 73 21.03 -14.01 9.01
N GLY A 74 21.41 -13.25 10.05
CA GLY A 74 22.84 -12.97 10.32
C GLY A 74 23.64 -14.23 10.69
N HIS A 75 23.02 -15.22 11.34
CA HIS A 75 23.67 -16.50 11.63
C HIS A 75 23.81 -17.39 10.37
N ILE A 76 22.86 -17.29 9.44
CA ILE A 76 22.89 -18.00 8.16
C ILE A 76 23.95 -17.40 7.23
N GLU A 77 24.08 -16.08 7.16
CA GLU A 77 25.17 -15.43 6.40
C GLU A 77 26.56 -15.78 6.97
N GLN A 78 26.71 -15.86 8.30
CA GLN A 78 27.94 -16.31 8.95
C GLN A 78 28.26 -17.80 8.66
N TRP A 79 27.23 -18.65 8.58
CA TRP A 79 27.36 -20.07 8.22
C TRP A 79 27.75 -20.25 6.73
N MET A 80 27.17 -19.44 5.85
CA MET A 80 27.50 -19.43 4.41
C MET A 80 28.91 -18.92 4.13
N ILE A 81 29.42 -17.96 4.92
CA ILE A 81 30.82 -17.49 4.81
C ILE A 81 31.81 -18.54 5.34
N SER A 82 31.41 -19.36 6.31
CA SER A 82 32.28 -20.40 6.89
C SER A 82 32.46 -21.62 5.97
N ASP A 83 31.47 -21.96 5.14
CA ASP A 83 31.53 -23.08 4.19
C ASP A 83 32.39 -22.79 2.94
N ASP A 84 32.54 -21.51 2.57
CA ASP A 84 33.38 -21.09 1.43
C ASP A 84 34.89 -21.06 1.78
N GLU A 85 35.24 -20.99 3.07
CA GLU A 85 36.63 -20.92 3.54
C GLU A 85 37.31 -22.30 3.63
N GLU A 86 36.55 -23.38 3.82
CA GLU A 86 37.08 -24.75 3.82
C GLU A 86 37.32 -25.32 2.41
N ARG A 87 36.70 -24.72 1.38
CA ARG A 87 36.79 -25.24 -0.01
C ARG A 87 38.00 -24.74 -0.80
N MET A 88 38.72 -23.74 -0.30
CA MET A 88 39.88 -23.14 -0.99
C MET A 88 41.22 -23.40 -0.30
N SER A 89 41.25 -24.22 0.75
CA SER A 89 42.47 -24.51 1.51
C SER A 89 43.07 -25.89 1.17
N VAL A 90 43.51 -26.07 -0.08
CA VAL A 90 44.47 -27.14 -0.43
C VAL A 90 45.54 -26.61 -1.39
N GLY A 91 46.66 -26.19 -0.80
CA GLY A 91 48.00 -26.44 -1.34
C GLY A 91 48.60 -25.42 -2.31
N SER A 92 49.51 -24.58 -1.80
CA SER A 92 50.94 -24.87 -2.00
C SER A 92 51.86 -23.90 -1.25
N ARG A 93 52.99 -24.45 -0.84
CA ARG A 93 53.94 -23.94 0.15
C ARG A 93 54.93 -22.95 -0.47
N GLY A 94 55.28 -21.95 0.32
CA GLY A 94 56.65 -21.46 0.48
C GLY A 94 57.11 -20.37 -0.49
N SER A 95 57.45 -19.19 0.07
CA SER A 95 58.82 -18.65 0.06
C SER A 95 58.83 -17.18 0.53
N LEU A 96 59.51 -16.95 1.64
CA LEU A 96 60.35 -15.80 2.01
C LEU A 96 59.82 -14.33 1.89
N ARG A 97 59.84 -13.65 3.05
CA ARG A 97 59.97 -12.17 3.28
C ARG A 97 61.21 -11.56 2.56
N PRO A 98 61.47 -10.22 2.58
CA PRO A 98 60.66 -9.02 2.91
C PRO A 98 60.86 -7.77 1.97
N SER A 99 60.10 -6.69 2.25
CA SER A 99 60.46 -5.24 2.11
C SER A 99 60.20 -4.42 0.82
N ASP A 100 59.49 -3.30 1.07
CA ASP A 100 59.58 -1.93 0.53
C ASP A 100 59.29 -1.58 -0.94
N TYR A 101 58.24 -0.78 -1.17
CA TYR A 101 58.31 0.67 -1.44
C TYR A 101 57.14 1.19 -2.32
N SER A 102 56.31 2.06 -1.72
CA SER A 102 55.64 3.25 -2.26
C SER A 102 55.01 3.25 -3.68
N GLY A 103 53.76 3.74 -3.76
CA GLY A 103 53.26 4.33 -5.02
C GLY A 103 51.75 4.57 -5.11
N PHE A 104 51.29 5.62 -4.41
CA PHE A 104 50.04 6.37 -4.58
C PHE A 104 49.42 6.37 -6.00
N LEU A 105 48.08 6.26 -6.10
CA LEU A 105 47.20 7.25 -6.78
C LEU A 105 45.72 6.86 -6.70
N GLY A 106 44.97 7.66 -5.94
CA GLY A 106 43.56 7.89 -6.19
C GLY A 106 43.39 9.24 -6.89
N SER A 107 42.48 9.34 -7.85
CA SER A 107 41.69 10.55 -8.13
C SER A 107 40.76 10.33 -9.33
N GLY A 108 39.46 10.46 -9.07
CA GLY A 108 38.51 10.90 -10.06
C GLY A 108 38.24 12.39 -9.84
N SER A 109 38.14 13.17 -10.92
CA SER A 109 37.13 14.23 -11.08
C SER A 109 37.25 14.99 -12.41
N ARG A 110 36.10 15.01 -13.11
CA ARG A 110 35.38 16.17 -13.66
C ARG A 110 35.96 17.01 -14.82
N ALA A 111 35.03 17.21 -15.77
CA ALA A 111 34.76 18.40 -16.59
C ALA A 111 35.63 18.68 -17.82
N SER A 112 35.00 18.78 -19.00
CA SER A 112 34.86 20.03 -19.76
C SER A 112 34.21 19.80 -21.13
N SER A 113 33.43 20.78 -21.55
CA SER A 113 32.75 20.90 -22.84
C SER A 113 33.68 21.32 -23.99
N ARG A 114 33.20 21.08 -25.23
CA ARG A 114 33.23 21.92 -26.45
C ARG A 114 33.87 21.29 -27.72
N ALA A 115 32.99 21.15 -28.71
CA ALA A 115 33.11 21.60 -30.10
C ALA A 115 33.90 20.79 -31.16
N SER A 116 33.11 20.35 -32.16
CA SER A 116 33.30 20.50 -33.62
C SER A 116 33.97 19.41 -34.46
N SER A 117 33.14 18.84 -35.34
CA SER A 117 33.31 18.65 -36.80
C SER A 117 34.33 17.61 -37.31
N ALA A 118 33.83 16.52 -37.91
CA ALA A 118 33.71 16.37 -39.37
C ALA A 118 33.48 14.90 -39.78
N ARG A 119 32.76 14.72 -40.90
CA ARG A 119 32.67 13.53 -41.78
C ARG A 119 32.03 12.24 -41.22
N ALA A 120 30.81 11.95 -41.70
CA ALA A 120 30.58 10.92 -42.73
C ALA A 120 29.07 10.70 -42.93
N SER A 121 28.56 11.00 -44.13
CA SER A 121 27.40 10.30 -44.70
C SER A 121 27.87 8.91 -45.14
N PRO A 122 26.99 7.87 -45.23
CA PRO A 122 26.18 7.77 -46.45
C PRO A 122 24.81 7.06 -46.32
N VAL A 123 24.09 7.10 -47.44
CA VAL A 123 23.05 6.19 -47.95
C VAL A 123 21.58 6.49 -47.62
N VAL A 124 20.97 7.01 -48.68
CA VAL A 124 19.55 7.04 -49.04
C VAL A 124 19.03 5.62 -49.21
N GLU A 125 17.89 5.29 -48.60
CA GLU A 125 16.97 4.32 -49.19
C GLU A 125 15.54 4.85 -49.09
N GLU A 126 15.01 5.14 -50.27
CA GLU A 126 13.67 5.60 -50.58
C GLU A 126 12.76 4.38 -50.67
N ARG A 127 11.69 4.35 -49.86
CA ARG A 127 10.48 3.57 -50.18
C ARG A 127 9.25 4.39 -49.85
N THR A 128 8.60 4.83 -50.93
CA THR A 128 7.27 5.40 -50.97
C THR A 128 6.19 4.31 -50.81
N ASP A 129 4.98 4.80 -50.59
CA ASP A 129 3.67 4.15 -50.77
C ASP A 129 3.04 3.42 -49.58
N ARG A 130 2.22 4.19 -48.85
CA ARG A 130 0.81 3.80 -48.62
C ARG A 130 -0.05 5.03 -48.31
N GLU A 131 -0.97 5.30 -49.23
CA GLU A 131 -2.03 6.30 -49.16
C GLU A 131 -3.19 5.88 -48.26
N PHE A 132 -4.01 6.89 -47.95
CA PHE A 132 -5.38 6.92 -47.40
C PHE A 132 -5.55 7.37 -45.93
N PRO A 133 -6.57 8.23 -45.68
CA PRO A 133 -6.38 9.46 -44.92
C PRO A 133 -7.23 9.49 -43.66
N ASP A 134 -6.85 10.30 -42.67
CA ASP A 134 -7.83 10.76 -41.70
C ASP A 134 -7.70 12.25 -41.39
N LYS A 135 -8.88 12.84 -41.27
CA LYS A 135 -9.22 14.24 -41.21
C LYS A 135 -8.89 14.79 -39.82
N GLY A 136 -8.45 16.04 -39.74
CA GLY A 136 -8.23 16.65 -38.43
C GLY A 136 -7.75 18.09 -38.43
N SER A 137 -8.62 19.00 -38.87
CA SER A 137 -8.80 20.37 -38.34
C SER A 137 -7.55 21.23 -38.07
N ARG A 138 -7.25 22.11 -39.02
CA ARG A 138 -6.47 23.33 -38.79
C ARG A 138 -7.38 24.38 -38.14
N THR A 139 -7.07 24.85 -36.93
CA THR A 139 -7.56 26.14 -36.43
C THR A 139 -6.54 27.23 -36.76
N ALA A 140 -6.80 27.95 -37.84
CA ALA A 140 -6.33 29.32 -38.00
C ALA A 140 -7.50 30.24 -37.64
N SER A 141 -7.27 31.22 -36.77
CA SER A 141 -7.77 32.60 -36.95
C SER A 141 -7.45 33.48 -35.76
N THR A 142 -6.56 34.43 -35.99
CA THR A 142 -6.39 35.67 -35.23
C THR A 142 -6.27 36.82 -36.23
N LEU A 143 -7.40 37.38 -36.68
CA LEU A 143 -7.45 38.68 -37.37
C LEU A 143 -8.81 39.33 -37.01
N SER A 144 -8.85 40.17 -35.96
CA SER A 144 -8.76 41.63 -36.01
C SER A 144 -9.72 42.31 -36.98
N ALA A 145 -10.81 42.84 -36.42
CA ALA A 145 -11.82 43.68 -37.04
C ALA A 145 -11.33 45.14 -37.13
N ALA A 146 -10.87 45.57 -38.31
CA ALA A 146 -10.66 47.00 -38.60
C ALA A 146 -10.47 47.30 -40.10
N THR A 147 -11.40 46.97 -41.01
CA THR A 147 -11.42 47.65 -42.33
C THR A 147 -12.77 47.54 -43.07
N LEU A 148 -13.83 48.24 -42.62
CA LEU A 148 -14.97 48.55 -43.51
C LEU A 148 -15.59 49.91 -43.13
N ALA A 149 -14.90 50.98 -43.51
CA ALA A 149 -15.50 52.31 -43.61
C ALA A 149 -14.84 53.05 -44.78
N SER A 150 -15.44 52.98 -45.96
CA SER A 150 -15.43 54.05 -46.98
C SER A 150 -15.92 53.52 -48.33
N LEU A 151 -17.25 53.50 -48.55
CA LEU A 151 -17.84 53.60 -49.89
C LEU A 151 -19.22 54.28 -49.77
N GLY A 152 -19.19 55.59 -49.49
CA GLY A 152 -20.34 56.48 -49.63
C GLY A 152 -19.99 57.58 -50.63
N GLY A 153 -20.26 57.33 -51.91
CA GLY A 153 -20.04 58.28 -52.99
C GLY A 153 -20.87 57.91 -54.21
N ALA A 154 -22.03 58.54 -54.35
CA ALA A 154 -22.89 58.39 -55.52
C ALA A 154 -22.21 58.96 -56.76
N SER A 155 -22.13 58.20 -57.86
CA SER A 155 -22.01 58.77 -59.19
C SER A 155 -22.36 57.79 -60.32
N SER A 156 -23.24 58.27 -61.18
CA SER A 156 -23.33 57.99 -62.63
C SER A 156 -24.04 56.73 -63.16
N ARG A 157 -25.26 57.00 -63.64
CA ARG A 157 -25.97 56.48 -64.81
C ARG A 157 -25.13 55.69 -65.85
N ARG A 158 -25.47 54.40 -66.02
CA ARG A 158 -25.52 53.55 -67.26
C ARG A 158 -25.61 52.11 -66.73
N GLY A 159 -26.66 51.35 -66.97
CA GLY A 159 -26.95 50.71 -68.24
C GLY A 159 -26.54 49.23 -68.15
N SER A 160 -27.47 48.34 -68.48
CA SER A 160 -27.28 46.92 -68.84
C SER A 160 -27.07 45.86 -67.73
N CYS A 161 -28.02 44.91 -67.72
CA CYS A 161 -27.89 43.49 -67.37
C CYS A 161 -26.90 43.07 -66.28
N ASP A 162 -27.40 42.75 -65.08
CA ASP A 162 -26.78 41.78 -64.16
C ASP A 162 -27.85 41.17 -63.24
N THR A 163 -28.56 40.16 -63.73
CA THR A 163 -29.43 39.30 -62.90
C THR A 163 -28.62 38.23 -62.14
N SER A 164 -27.33 38.07 -62.42
CA SER A 164 -26.44 37.04 -61.85
C SER A 164 -25.77 37.48 -60.53
N PHE A 165 -25.31 38.73 -60.41
CA PHE A 165 -24.61 39.20 -59.20
C PHE A 165 -25.53 39.32 -57.96
N SER A 166 -26.82 39.62 -58.17
CA SER A 166 -27.81 39.71 -57.07
C SER A 166 -28.19 38.34 -56.49
N VAL A 167 -28.23 37.29 -57.32
CA VAL A 167 -28.60 35.94 -56.86
C VAL A 167 -27.47 35.31 -56.07
N GLU A 168 -26.22 35.56 -56.47
CA GLU A 168 -25.02 35.05 -55.80
C GLU A 168 -24.78 35.72 -54.44
N THR A 169 -25.02 37.03 -54.34
CA THR A 169 -24.99 37.76 -53.06
C THR A 169 -26.14 37.36 -52.14
N GLU A 170 -27.34 37.10 -52.67
CA GLU A 170 -28.46 36.59 -51.89
C GLU A 170 -28.23 35.14 -51.39
N ALA A 171 -27.62 34.28 -52.21
CA ALA A 171 -27.24 32.93 -51.82
C ALA A 171 -26.18 32.92 -50.71
N SER A 172 -25.15 33.77 -50.81
CA SER A 172 -24.12 33.94 -49.77
C SER A 172 -24.70 34.43 -48.44
N ILE A 173 -25.67 35.36 -48.48
CA ILE A 173 -26.36 35.81 -47.27
C ILE A 173 -27.18 34.69 -46.63
N ARG A 174 -27.80 33.82 -47.43
CA ARG A 174 -28.55 32.65 -46.94
C ARG A 174 -27.61 31.65 -46.26
N GLU A 175 -26.48 31.34 -46.90
CA GLU A 175 -25.45 30.46 -46.33
C GLU A 175 -24.83 31.01 -45.03
N MET A 176 -24.60 32.33 -44.95
CA MET A 176 -24.16 32.97 -43.69
C MET A 176 -25.22 32.88 -42.58
N LYS A 177 -26.50 32.97 -42.91
CA LYS A 177 -27.59 32.79 -41.93
C LYS A 177 -27.71 31.34 -41.47
N ASP A 178 -27.58 30.39 -42.39
CA ASP A 178 -27.64 28.97 -42.07
C ASP A 178 -26.44 28.53 -41.23
N SER A 179 -25.22 29.01 -41.55
CA SER A 179 -24.03 28.76 -40.75
C SER A 179 -24.09 29.42 -39.37
N LEU A 180 -24.66 30.63 -39.26
CA LEU A 180 -24.93 31.26 -37.97
C LEU A 180 -25.87 30.38 -37.13
N ALA A 181 -27.00 29.96 -37.69
CA ALA A 181 -27.96 29.10 -37.01
C ALA A 181 -27.33 27.75 -36.59
N GLU A 182 -26.47 27.16 -37.43
CA GLU A 182 -25.75 25.93 -37.11
C GLU A 182 -24.79 26.13 -35.93
N THR A 183 -24.07 27.25 -35.89
CA THR A 183 -23.17 27.57 -34.76
C THR A 183 -23.93 27.87 -33.47
N GLU A 184 -25.08 28.55 -33.55
CA GLU A 184 -25.96 28.79 -32.41
C GLU A 184 -26.49 27.48 -31.81
N GLU A 185 -26.90 26.54 -32.66
CA GLU A 185 -27.37 25.22 -32.24
C GLU A 185 -26.24 24.38 -31.61
N LYS A 186 -25.02 24.44 -32.17
CA LYS A 186 -23.83 23.81 -31.57
C LYS A 186 -23.51 24.39 -30.20
N TYR A 187 -23.57 25.72 -30.06
CA TYR A 187 -23.35 26.39 -28.78
C TYR A 187 -24.40 25.98 -27.74
N ARG A 188 -25.67 25.90 -28.13
CA ARG A 188 -26.75 25.44 -27.26
C ARG A 188 -26.53 24.01 -26.77
N LYS A 189 -26.10 23.09 -27.65
CA LYS A 189 -25.74 21.71 -27.27
C LYS A 189 -24.55 21.68 -26.31
N ALA A 190 -23.51 22.48 -26.58
CA ALA A 190 -22.34 22.58 -25.71
C ALA A 190 -22.72 23.11 -24.31
N MET A 191 -23.63 24.07 -24.21
CA MET A 191 -24.13 24.58 -22.93
C MET A 191 -24.89 23.53 -22.13
N VAL A 192 -25.77 22.75 -22.78
CA VAL A 192 -26.49 21.65 -22.12
C VAL A 192 -25.52 20.58 -21.63
N SER A 193 -24.55 20.19 -22.46
CA SER A 193 -23.51 19.23 -22.08
C SER A 193 -22.64 19.75 -20.93
N ASN A 194 -22.29 21.03 -20.92
CA ASN A 194 -21.52 21.64 -19.83
C ASN A 194 -22.30 21.62 -18.51
N ALA A 195 -23.61 21.94 -18.54
CA ALA A 195 -24.46 21.84 -17.36
C ALA A 195 -24.58 20.39 -16.83
N GLN A 196 -24.68 19.39 -17.73
CA GLN A 196 -24.67 17.97 -17.35
C GLN A 196 -23.35 17.59 -16.68
N LEU A 197 -22.21 17.95 -17.29
CA LEU A 197 -20.89 17.69 -16.71
C LEU A 197 -20.68 18.38 -15.37
N HIS A 198 -21.23 19.59 -15.18
CA HIS A 198 -21.17 20.28 -13.90
C HIS A 198 -21.95 19.53 -12.81
N ASN A 199 -23.13 19.01 -13.13
CA ASN A 199 -23.93 18.21 -12.20
C ASN A 199 -23.22 16.88 -11.86
N GLU A 200 -22.71 16.17 -12.86
CA GLU A 200 -21.92 14.94 -12.65
C GLU A 200 -20.69 15.20 -11.79
N LYS A 201 -19.94 16.28 -12.07
CA LYS A 201 -18.81 16.70 -11.25
C LYS A 201 -19.23 16.96 -9.81
N SER A 202 -20.33 17.68 -9.59
CA SER A 202 -20.82 18.00 -8.25
C SER A 202 -21.22 16.73 -7.49
N THR A 203 -21.95 15.82 -8.13
CA THR A 203 -22.31 14.52 -7.56
C THR A 203 -21.09 13.69 -7.20
N LEU A 204 -20.10 13.61 -8.09
CA LEU A 204 -18.86 12.88 -7.84
C LEU A 204 -18.03 13.53 -6.71
N MET A 205 -18.03 14.86 -6.60
CA MET A 205 -17.37 15.54 -5.47
C MET A 205 -17.99 15.12 -4.14
N TYR A 206 -19.32 15.13 -4.03
CA TYR A 206 -20.01 14.66 -2.82
C TYR A 206 -19.70 13.20 -2.50
N GLN A 207 -19.70 12.31 -3.49
CA GLN A 207 -19.33 10.91 -3.27
C GLN A 207 -17.90 10.75 -2.76
N VAL A 208 -16.96 11.51 -3.30
CA VAL A 208 -15.56 11.50 -2.84
C VAL A 208 -15.46 12.03 -1.40
N GLU A 209 -16.23 13.05 -1.04
CA GLU A 209 -16.26 13.58 0.33
C GLU A 209 -16.81 12.55 1.31
N THR A 210 -17.94 11.90 1.00
CA THR A 210 -18.51 10.83 1.83
C THR A 210 -17.53 9.66 2.00
N LEU A 211 -16.91 9.19 0.91
CA LEU A 211 -15.94 8.10 0.98
C LEU A 211 -14.68 8.47 1.78
N ARG A 212 -14.29 9.74 1.82
CA ARG A 212 -13.18 10.20 2.66
C ARG A 212 -13.55 10.19 4.14
N GLU A 213 -14.77 10.58 4.48
CA GLU A 213 -15.29 10.50 5.85
C GLU A 213 -15.33 9.03 6.32
N GLU A 214 -15.90 8.13 5.50
CA GLU A 214 -15.95 6.69 5.81
C GLU A 214 -14.55 6.05 5.94
N LEU A 215 -13.60 6.45 5.09
CA LEU A 215 -12.21 5.98 5.19
C LEU A 215 -11.57 6.43 6.51
N ASN A 216 -11.75 7.70 6.89
CA ASN A 216 -11.20 8.22 8.14
C ASN A 216 -11.79 7.48 9.36
N ASP A 217 -13.10 7.22 9.38
CA ASP A 217 -13.75 6.48 10.47
C ASP A 217 -13.19 5.05 10.59
N MET A 218 -12.95 4.40 9.45
CA MET A 218 -12.35 3.06 9.43
C MET A 218 -10.88 3.07 9.88
N GLU A 219 -10.11 4.11 9.53
CA GLU A 219 -8.73 4.29 10.00
C GLU A 219 -8.68 4.49 11.52
N GLU A 220 -9.59 5.29 12.09
CA GLU A 220 -9.71 5.48 13.53
C GLU A 220 -10.06 4.17 14.25
N LEU A 221 -11.00 3.39 13.70
CA LEU A 221 -11.37 2.09 14.26
C LEU A 221 -10.21 1.08 14.21
N LEU A 222 -9.45 1.06 13.12
CA LEU A 222 -8.25 0.23 13.00
C LEU A 222 -7.17 0.64 14.01
N TRP A 223 -6.96 1.94 14.20
CA TRP A 223 -6.02 2.44 15.18
C TRP A 223 -6.42 2.05 16.60
N GLU A 224 -7.70 2.20 16.96
CA GLU A 224 -8.20 1.89 18.30
C GLU A 224 -8.19 0.37 18.57
N THR A 225 -8.53 -0.46 17.58
CA THR A 225 -8.43 -1.93 17.72
C THR A 225 -6.98 -2.37 17.92
N ARG A 226 -6.03 -1.80 17.15
CA ARG A 226 -4.61 -2.08 17.33
C ARG A 226 -4.10 -1.68 18.72
N ARG A 227 -4.49 -0.49 19.20
CA ARG A 227 -4.17 -0.02 20.56
C ARG A 227 -4.68 -0.98 21.64
N ARG A 228 -5.94 -1.44 21.51
CA ARG A 228 -6.53 -2.42 22.45
C ARG A 228 -5.81 -3.76 22.43
N CYS A 229 -5.41 -4.25 21.26
CA CYS A 229 -4.61 -5.48 21.15
C CYS A 229 -3.26 -5.33 21.85
N ASP A 230 -2.58 -4.20 21.67
CA ASP A 230 -1.29 -3.92 22.32
C ASP A 230 -1.44 -3.85 23.86
N ASP A 231 -2.50 -3.23 24.36
CA ASP A 231 -2.76 -3.13 25.80
C ASP A 231 -3.14 -4.49 26.41
N ALA A 232 -4.00 -5.26 25.75
CA ALA A 232 -4.34 -6.63 26.16
C ALA A 232 -3.12 -7.54 26.14
N HIS A 233 -2.20 -7.37 25.18
CA HIS A 233 -0.94 -8.12 25.14
C HIS A 233 -0.05 -7.80 26.34
N LYS A 234 0.10 -6.52 26.72
CA LYS A 234 0.85 -6.12 27.92
C LYS A 234 0.23 -6.67 29.21
N GLU A 235 -1.11 -6.73 29.28
CA GLU A 235 -1.83 -7.34 30.42
C GLU A 235 -1.58 -8.83 30.50
N TRP A 236 -1.70 -9.53 29.37
CA TRP A 236 -1.40 -10.96 29.28
C TRP A 236 0.05 -11.26 29.67
N GLU A 237 1.03 -10.45 29.26
CA GLU A 237 2.42 -10.64 29.66
C GLU A 237 2.62 -10.48 31.17
N ARG A 238 1.99 -9.45 31.78
CA ARG A 238 2.01 -9.26 33.24
C ARG A 238 1.44 -10.47 33.98
N GLU A 239 0.31 -10.98 33.52
CA GLU A 239 -0.34 -12.15 34.12
C GLU A 239 0.51 -13.42 33.95
N ARG A 240 1.11 -13.61 32.75
CA ARG A 240 2.05 -14.71 32.50
C ARG A 240 3.23 -14.68 33.47
N HIS A 241 3.81 -13.49 33.71
CA HIS A 241 4.91 -13.33 34.67
C HIS A 241 4.46 -13.65 36.10
N ALA A 242 3.30 -13.15 36.53
CA ALA A 242 2.73 -13.45 37.85
C ALA A 242 2.45 -14.96 38.03
N HIS A 243 1.84 -15.60 37.03
CA HIS A 243 1.60 -17.04 37.03
C HIS A 243 2.89 -17.85 37.12
N SER A 244 3.94 -17.43 36.39
CA SER A 244 5.25 -18.09 36.46
C SER A 244 5.87 -18.02 37.85
N LEU A 245 5.73 -16.87 38.55
CA LEU A 245 6.21 -16.74 39.93
C LEU A 245 5.39 -17.62 40.88
N LEU A 246 4.07 -17.64 40.74
CA LEU A 246 3.21 -18.46 41.59
C LEU A 246 3.48 -19.96 41.39
N GLN A 247 3.72 -20.40 40.15
CA GLN A 247 4.16 -21.77 39.86
C GLN A 247 5.46 -22.12 40.56
N PHE A 248 6.43 -21.20 40.58
CA PHE A 248 7.70 -21.42 41.27
C PHE A 248 7.46 -21.60 42.78
N HIS A 249 6.71 -20.70 43.40
CA HIS A 249 6.37 -20.81 44.83
C HIS A 249 5.56 -22.06 45.16
N PHE A 250 4.62 -22.46 44.29
CA PHE A 250 3.84 -23.68 44.48
C PHE A 250 4.72 -24.93 44.43
N LYS A 251 5.68 -24.99 43.49
CA LYS A 251 6.64 -26.10 43.40
C LYS A 251 7.48 -26.20 44.67
N ASP A 252 7.97 -25.06 45.18
CA ASP A 252 8.76 -25.01 46.41
C ASP A 252 7.94 -25.49 47.61
N MET A 253 6.73 -24.95 47.80
CA MET A 253 5.81 -25.35 48.88
C MET A 253 5.44 -26.83 48.82
N LYS A 254 5.19 -27.35 47.61
CA LYS A 254 4.87 -28.77 47.39
C LYS A 254 6.05 -29.67 47.80
N GLU A 255 7.26 -29.26 47.48
CA GLU A 255 8.47 -30.01 47.83
C GLU A 255 8.73 -29.96 49.34
N THR A 256 8.56 -28.81 50.00
CA THR A 256 8.66 -28.71 51.46
C THR A 256 7.61 -29.57 52.15
N LEU A 257 6.38 -29.61 51.64
CA LEU A 257 5.32 -30.45 52.18
C LEU A 257 5.69 -31.94 52.07
N ARG A 258 6.13 -32.36 50.88
CA ARG A 258 6.62 -33.73 50.62
C ARG A 258 7.72 -34.13 51.61
N GLN A 259 8.69 -33.25 51.85
CA GLN A 259 9.77 -33.50 52.81
C GLN A 259 9.24 -33.67 54.25
N THR A 260 8.24 -32.88 54.66
CA THR A 260 7.63 -33.02 55.99
C THR A 260 6.81 -34.31 56.13
N GLU A 261 6.07 -34.71 55.10
CA GLU A 261 5.34 -35.99 55.05
C GLU A 261 6.31 -37.18 55.13
N GLU A 262 7.43 -37.13 54.41
CA GLU A 262 8.49 -38.14 54.49
C GLU A 262 9.15 -38.22 55.87
N LEU A 263 9.33 -37.09 56.56
CA LEU A 263 9.84 -37.09 57.93
C LEU A 263 8.82 -37.64 58.93
N LEU A 264 7.54 -37.32 58.78
CA LEU A 264 6.48 -37.84 59.65
C LEU A 264 6.32 -39.36 59.51
N THR A 265 6.34 -39.86 58.28
CA THR A 265 6.30 -41.31 57.99
C THR A 265 7.54 -42.03 58.55
N LYS A 266 8.75 -41.46 58.44
CA LYS A 266 9.97 -42.00 59.06
C LYS A 266 9.90 -42.06 60.60
N ASN A 267 9.17 -41.14 61.22
CA ASN A 267 8.97 -41.09 62.68
C ASN A 267 7.75 -41.91 63.15
N GLY A 268 7.13 -42.71 62.28
CA GLY A 268 6.07 -43.66 62.65
C GLY A 268 4.66 -43.05 62.71
N VAL A 269 4.45 -41.83 62.23
CA VAL A 269 3.12 -41.22 62.10
C VAL A 269 2.62 -41.46 60.68
N ALA A 270 1.80 -42.49 60.49
CA ALA A 270 1.12 -42.74 59.21
C ALA A 270 -0.08 -41.80 59.07
N ILE A 271 -0.03 -40.91 58.08
CA ILE A 271 -1.17 -40.05 57.72
C ILE A 271 -2.08 -40.88 56.80
N SER A 272 -3.19 -41.39 57.33
CA SER A 272 -4.24 -42.03 56.53
C SER A 272 -4.90 -41.00 55.60
N PRO A 273 -5.27 -41.38 54.36
CA PRO A 273 -5.83 -40.46 53.37
C PRO A 273 -7.24 -39.94 53.70
N ASP A 274 -7.90 -40.49 54.73
CA ASP A 274 -9.27 -40.17 55.12
C ASP A 274 -9.37 -39.26 56.35
N ILE A 275 -8.56 -38.20 56.44
CA ILE A 275 -8.83 -37.11 57.37
C ILE A 275 -9.55 -36.01 56.60
N THR A 276 -10.87 -36.09 56.61
CA THR A 276 -11.74 -34.95 56.36
C THR A 276 -11.28 -33.81 57.27
N THR A 277 -10.82 -32.72 56.66
CA THR A 277 -10.46 -31.50 57.38
C THR A 277 -11.70 -31.03 58.14
N ASN A 278 -11.64 -31.14 59.46
CA ASN A 278 -12.70 -30.80 60.40
C ASN A 278 -13.41 -29.49 60.05
N GLY A 279 -14.73 -29.62 59.89
CA GLY A 279 -15.65 -28.50 59.72
C GLY A 279 -17.11 -28.89 59.47
N ASP A 280 -17.62 -30.03 59.97
CA ASP A 280 -19.07 -30.17 60.23
C ASP A 280 -19.38 -31.35 61.17
N ALA A 281 -20.35 -31.15 62.07
CA ALA A 281 -20.71 -32.07 63.14
C ALA A 281 -21.98 -32.86 62.81
N GLU A 282 -21.98 -34.18 63.09
CA GLU A 282 -22.99 -34.92 63.88
C GLU A 282 -23.06 -36.43 63.53
N LEU A 283 -22.95 -37.25 64.59
CA LEU A 283 -23.62 -38.56 64.82
C LEU A 283 -23.33 -39.70 63.81
N GLY A 284 -22.74 -40.86 64.13
CA GLY A 284 -22.51 -41.60 65.36
C GLY A 284 -22.63 -43.12 65.06
N GLY A 285 -21.78 -43.96 65.67
CA GLY A 285 -22.05 -45.40 65.86
C GLY A 285 -21.00 -46.42 65.38
N ASN A 286 -20.08 -46.77 66.29
CA ASN A 286 -19.55 -48.10 66.72
C ASN A 286 -19.10 -49.14 65.65
N GLU A 287 -17.83 -49.62 65.61
CA GLU A 287 -17.15 -50.60 66.50
C GLU A 287 -17.94 -51.95 66.63
N ASP A 288 -17.39 -53.17 66.52
CA ASP A 288 -16.03 -53.65 66.75
C ASP A 288 -15.83 -55.13 66.31
N ASP A 289 -14.57 -55.56 66.37
CA ASP A 289 -13.89 -56.79 65.95
C ASP A 289 -13.85 -57.92 67.03
N ILE A 290 -13.21 -59.05 66.70
CA ILE A 290 -12.33 -59.90 67.57
C ILE A 290 -12.70 -61.39 67.81
N SER A 291 -11.71 -62.20 67.38
CA SER A 291 -11.36 -63.60 67.60
C SER A 291 -10.56 -63.82 68.90
N ALA A 292 -10.64 -65.00 69.55
CA ALA A 292 -9.46 -65.81 69.92
C ALA A 292 -9.75 -66.99 70.87
N GLU A 293 -8.92 -68.00 70.67
CA GLU A 293 -8.84 -69.37 71.15
C GLU A 293 -8.02 -69.50 72.47
N SER A 294 -8.18 -70.59 73.22
CA SER A 294 -7.22 -71.01 74.28
C SER A 294 -7.34 -72.49 74.64
N ALA A 295 -6.22 -73.21 74.56
CA ALA A 295 -6.05 -74.64 74.85
C ALA A 295 -5.07 -74.88 76.01
N SER A 296 -5.34 -75.87 76.90
CA SER A 296 -4.31 -76.81 77.43
C SER A 296 -4.74 -77.77 78.57
N ARG A 297 -4.41 -79.07 78.35
CA ARG A 297 -3.76 -80.08 79.25
C ARG A 297 -4.59 -80.77 80.36
N LEU A 298 -4.90 -82.09 80.23
CA LEU A 298 -4.19 -83.32 80.71
C LEU A 298 -4.29 -83.53 82.25
N ALA A 299 -4.63 -84.68 82.87
CA ALA A 299 -4.73 -86.09 82.50
C ALA A 299 -5.52 -86.88 83.59
N GLN A 300 -6.00 -88.11 83.28
CA GLN A 300 -5.93 -89.36 84.09
C GLN A 300 -7.16 -90.30 83.98
N GLU A 301 -6.87 -91.53 83.53
CA GLU A 301 -7.50 -92.85 83.75
C GLU A 301 -8.85 -93.30 83.10
N SER A 302 -8.73 -94.49 82.49
CA SER A 302 -9.63 -95.38 81.71
C SER A 302 -10.86 -95.91 82.48
N PRO A 303 -11.79 -96.76 81.94
CA PRO A 303 -12.00 -97.27 80.58
C PRO A 303 -13.47 -97.21 80.09
N GLN A 304 -13.71 -97.03 78.78
CA GLN A 304 -14.73 -97.74 77.96
C GLN A 304 -15.17 -96.90 76.75
N GLY A 305 -15.16 -97.54 75.58
CA GLY A 305 -15.95 -97.12 74.41
C GLY A 305 -15.24 -96.17 73.45
N GLY A 306 -15.03 -96.64 72.22
CA GLY A 306 -14.71 -95.78 71.08
C GLY A 306 -13.22 -95.56 70.84
N ARG A 307 -12.49 -96.60 70.41
CA ARG A 307 -11.28 -96.36 69.63
C ARG A 307 -11.71 -95.78 68.28
N GLU A 308 -11.81 -94.46 68.19
CA GLU A 308 -11.63 -93.81 66.89
C GLU A 308 -10.18 -94.12 66.49
N SER A 309 -9.99 -94.95 65.48
CA SER A 309 -8.65 -95.35 65.04
C SER A 309 -7.86 -94.10 64.66
N MET A 310 -6.53 -94.06 64.83
CA MET A 310 -5.71 -92.95 64.28
C MET A 310 -5.95 -92.74 62.77
N LEU A 311 -6.40 -93.79 62.08
CA LEU A 311 -6.88 -93.72 60.71
C LEU A 311 -8.16 -92.91 60.55
N GLU A 312 -9.08 -92.97 61.50
CA GLU A 312 -10.37 -92.27 61.50
C GLU A 312 -10.18 -90.76 61.74
N PHE A 313 -9.27 -90.37 62.63
CA PHE A 313 -8.86 -88.97 62.78
C PHE A 313 -8.16 -88.43 61.53
N ARG A 314 -7.25 -89.22 60.92
CA ARG A 314 -6.63 -88.86 59.63
C ARG A 314 -7.65 -88.77 58.51
N LEU A 315 -8.64 -89.65 58.50
CA LEU A 315 -9.71 -89.65 57.53
C LEU A 315 -10.54 -88.37 57.68
N LYS A 316 -10.95 -88.02 58.90
CA LYS A 316 -11.69 -86.78 59.20
C LYS A 316 -10.92 -85.53 58.77
N LYS A 317 -9.62 -85.46 59.07
CA LYS A 317 -8.75 -84.37 58.62
C LYS A 317 -8.65 -84.29 57.09
N LEU A 318 -8.54 -85.43 56.40
CA LEU A 318 -8.57 -85.47 54.93
C LEU A 318 -9.94 -85.06 54.37
N PHE A 319 -11.04 -85.35 55.06
CA PHE A 319 -12.37 -84.91 54.67
C PHE A 319 -12.52 -83.38 54.82
N GLU A 320 -12.02 -82.80 55.91
CA GLU A 320 -12.00 -81.35 56.15
C GLU A 320 -11.08 -80.63 55.15
N GLU A 321 -9.88 -81.16 54.88
CA GLU A 321 -8.98 -80.61 53.84
C GLU A 321 -9.60 -80.71 52.44
N ARG A 322 -10.27 -81.82 52.12
CA ARG A 322 -11.00 -81.97 50.85
C ARG A 322 -12.15 -80.98 50.74
N GLU A 323 -12.90 -80.76 51.82
CA GLU A 323 -14.01 -79.80 51.83
C GLU A 323 -13.49 -78.37 51.65
N SER A 324 -12.42 -77.99 52.35
CA SER A 324 -11.77 -76.69 52.18
C SER A 324 -11.24 -76.48 50.76
N LEU A 325 -10.61 -77.49 50.15
CA LEU A 325 -10.17 -77.41 48.75
C LEU A 325 -11.37 -77.31 47.80
N GLN A 326 -12.47 -77.99 48.11
CA GLN A 326 -13.70 -77.93 47.32
C GLN A 326 -14.40 -76.56 47.42
N ASP A 327 -14.32 -75.89 48.58
CA ASP A 327 -14.74 -74.50 48.74
C ASP A 327 -13.85 -73.54 47.95
N GLN A 328 -12.53 -73.75 47.98
CA GLN A 328 -11.58 -72.93 47.24
C GLN A 328 -11.76 -73.06 45.72
N VAL A 329 -12.03 -74.27 45.23
CA VAL A 329 -12.37 -74.51 43.82
C VAL A 329 -13.67 -73.80 43.44
N ARG A 330 -14.70 -73.85 44.29
CA ARG A 330 -15.97 -73.12 44.06
C ARG A 330 -15.76 -71.60 44.02
N LEU A 331 -14.92 -71.07 44.89
CA LEU A 331 -14.58 -69.64 44.91
C LEU A 331 -13.81 -69.23 43.64
N LEU A 332 -12.81 -70.02 43.25
CA LEU A 332 -12.05 -69.76 42.02
C LEU A 332 -12.92 -69.89 40.78
N GLN A 333 -13.85 -70.84 40.73
CA GLN A 333 -14.84 -70.96 39.65
C GLN A 333 -15.73 -69.71 39.57
N SER A 334 -16.24 -69.23 40.71
CA SER A 334 -17.03 -68.00 40.76
C SER A 334 -16.23 -66.78 40.28
N GLN A 335 -14.95 -66.68 40.64
CA GLN A 335 -14.07 -65.60 40.16
C GLN A 335 -13.78 -65.71 38.66
N LEU A 336 -13.65 -66.92 38.13
CA LEU A 336 -13.41 -67.17 36.71
C LEU A 336 -14.67 -66.88 35.90
N ASP A 337 -15.84 -67.29 36.39
CA ASP A 337 -17.15 -66.96 35.82
C ASP A 337 -17.40 -65.45 35.85
N GLN A 338 -17.00 -64.75 36.92
CA GLN A 338 -17.12 -63.30 37.02
C GLN A 338 -16.18 -62.58 36.04
N ARG A 339 -14.93 -63.04 35.90
CA ARG A 339 -13.99 -62.54 34.87
C ARG A 339 -14.50 -62.83 33.47
N GLN A 340 -15.05 -64.01 33.23
CA GLN A 340 -15.63 -64.38 31.96
C GLN A 340 -16.88 -63.55 31.68
N LYS A 341 -17.69 -63.22 32.68
CA LYS A 341 -18.84 -62.32 32.54
C LYS A 341 -18.42 -60.88 32.25
N ILE A 342 -17.33 -60.38 32.84
CA ILE A 342 -16.75 -59.06 32.49
C ILE A 342 -16.22 -59.06 31.05
N VAL A 343 -15.57 -60.15 30.61
CA VAL A 343 -15.13 -60.31 29.22
C VAL A 343 -16.33 -60.46 28.27
N THR A 344 -17.38 -61.14 28.68
CA THR A 344 -18.57 -61.40 27.86
C THR A 344 -19.50 -60.18 27.80
N GLU A 345 -19.67 -59.42 28.88
CA GLU A 345 -20.39 -58.14 28.88
C GLU A 345 -19.61 -57.03 28.15
N GLY A 346 -18.27 -57.15 28.09
CA GLY A 346 -17.43 -56.37 27.16
C GLY A 346 -17.62 -56.74 25.69
N VAL A 347 -18.04 -57.98 25.39
CA VAL A 347 -18.21 -58.52 24.02
C VAL A 347 -19.67 -58.52 23.56
N GLN A 348 -20.65 -58.61 24.46
CA GLN A 348 -22.08 -58.60 24.13
C GLN A 348 -22.63 -57.21 23.78
N ASN A 349 -21.85 -56.16 23.99
CA ASN A 349 -22.10 -54.85 23.38
C ASN A 349 -21.54 -54.75 21.94
N THR A 350 -20.96 -55.83 21.39
CA THR A 350 -20.35 -55.88 20.04
C THR A 350 -20.80 -57.05 19.17
N GLU A 351 -21.80 -57.83 19.57
CA GLU A 351 -22.31 -58.95 18.77
C GLU A 351 -23.68 -58.63 18.16
N ASN A 352 -23.74 -57.59 17.32
CA ASN A 352 -24.71 -57.55 16.22
C ASN A 352 -24.26 -56.54 15.16
N ASP A 353 -23.49 -57.02 14.17
CA ASP A 353 -23.44 -56.60 12.76
C ASP A 353 -22.02 -56.51 12.18
N GLY A 354 -21.84 -57.13 11.02
CA GLY A 354 -20.88 -56.74 9.99
C GLY A 354 -19.38 -56.76 10.30
N LEU A 355 -18.68 -57.71 9.69
CA LEU A 355 -17.27 -57.57 9.36
C LEU A 355 -17.06 -56.38 8.40
N GLU A 356 -16.80 -55.16 8.91
CA GLU A 356 -16.12 -54.11 8.13
C GLU A 356 -15.52 -53.00 9.01
N ASN A 357 -14.20 -52.80 8.91
CA ASN A 357 -13.43 -51.60 9.25
C ASN A 357 -14.18 -50.45 9.97
N GLY A 358 -14.27 -50.50 11.30
CA GLY A 358 -14.78 -49.40 12.12
C GLY A 358 -13.74 -48.30 12.34
N MET A 359 -13.45 -47.49 11.33
CA MET A 359 -12.94 -46.14 11.59
C MET A 359 -14.06 -45.38 12.32
N ASP A 360 -13.75 -44.82 13.49
CA ASP A 360 -14.68 -44.05 14.33
C ASP A 360 -15.55 -43.10 13.47
N SER A 361 -16.87 -43.27 13.49
CA SER A 361 -17.80 -42.57 12.57
C SER A 361 -17.61 -41.05 12.63
N HIS A 362 -17.36 -40.55 13.84
CA HIS A 362 -17.04 -39.15 14.12
C HIS A 362 -15.70 -38.71 13.51
N LEU A 363 -14.67 -39.56 13.56
CA LEU A 363 -13.37 -39.29 12.93
C LEU A 363 -13.49 -39.22 11.40
N LEU A 364 -14.32 -40.06 10.81
CA LEU A 364 -14.58 -40.05 9.36
C LEU A 364 -15.36 -38.80 8.92
N GLU A 365 -16.27 -38.29 9.76
CA GLU A 365 -17.00 -37.05 9.53
C GLU A 365 -16.08 -35.81 9.67
N LEU A 366 -15.25 -35.76 10.72
CA LEU A 366 -14.24 -34.72 10.90
C LEU A 366 -13.24 -34.67 9.73
N GLN A 367 -12.84 -35.83 9.21
CA GLN A 367 -11.98 -35.96 8.03
C GLN A 367 -12.66 -35.41 6.77
N ARG A 368 -13.96 -35.67 6.58
CA ARG A 368 -14.74 -35.13 5.45
C ARG A 368 -14.89 -33.61 5.55
N ASP A 369 -15.17 -33.09 6.73
CA ASP A 369 -15.30 -31.65 6.97
C ASP A 369 -13.95 -30.92 6.78
N ALA A 370 -12.86 -31.49 7.30
CA ALA A 370 -11.52 -30.98 7.06
C ALA A 370 -11.19 -30.97 5.55
N ASN A 371 -11.52 -32.04 4.83
CA ASN A 371 -11.32 -32.10 3.37
C ASN A 371 -12.18 -31.09 2.60
N ARG A 372 -13.41 -30.83 3.07
CA ARG A 372 -14.30 -29.81 2.49
C ARG A 372 -13.72 -28.40 2.70
N GLN A 373 -13.31 -28.09 3.92
CA GLN A 373 -12.65 -26.80 4.24
C GLN A 373 -11.36 -26.61 3.45
N ILE A 374 -10.53 -27.65 3.33
CA ILE A 374 -9.32 -27.61 2.50
C ILE A 374 -9.66 -27.31 1.04
N SER A 375 -10.72 -27.91 0.51
CA SER A 375 -11.16 -27.68 -0.87
C SER A 375 -11.67 -26.25 -1.08
N ASP A 376 -12.44 -25.71 -0.13
CA ASP A 376 -12.93 -24.33 -0.16
C ASP A 376 -11.77 -23.32 -0.08
N LEU A 377 -10.77 -23.59 0.77
CA LEU A 377 -9.57 -22.76 0.88
C LEU A 377 -8.72 -22.83 -0.39
N LYS A 378 -8.57 -24.01 -1.01
CA LYS A 378 -7.89 -24.16 -2.30
C LYS A 378 -8.59 -23.38 -3.41
N PHE A 379 -9.92 -23.42 -3.46
CA PHE A 379 -10.69 -22.65 -4.44
C PHE A 379 -10.50 -21.14 -4.25
N LYS A 380 -10.55 -20.66 -3.00
CA LYS A 380 -10.29 -19.26 -2.67
C LYS A 380 -8.85 -18.84 -3.02
N LEU A 381 -7.88 -19.71 -2.77
CA LEU A 381 -6.48 -19.48 -3.14
C LEU A 381 -6.35 -19.30 -4.65
N VAL A 382 -6.86 -20.23 -5.45
CA VAL A 382 -6.81 -20.15 -6.92
C VAL A 382 -7.50 -18.88 -7.43
N LYS A 383 -8.64 -18.50 -6.84
CA LYS A 383 -9.32 -17.26 -7.20
C LYS A 383 -8.46 -16.03 -6.87
N SER A 384 -7.83 -16.00 -5.70
CA SER A 384 -6.94 -14.91 -5.30
C SER A 384 -5.68 -14.84 -6.17
N GLU A 385 -5.12 -15.98 -6.59
CA GLU A 385 -3.99 -16.06 -7.52
C GLU A 385 -4.37 -15.47 -8.90
N GLN A 386 -5.58 -15.78 -9.40
CA GLN A 386 -6.09 -15.18 -10.63
C GLN A 386 -6.28 -13.65 -10.50
N GLU A 387 -6.77 -13.17 -9.35
CA GLU A 387 -6.90 -11.74 -9.08
C GLU A 387 -5.52 -11.05 -9.03
N VAL A 388 -4.52 -11.68 -8.41
CA VAL A 388 -3.13 -11.17 -8.37
C VAL A 388 -2.58 -11.00 -9.78
N THR A 389 -2.71 -12.00 -10.66
CA THR A 389 -2.20 -11.87 -12.04
C THR A 389 -2.87 -10.73 -12.82
N THR A 390 -4.15 -10.46 -12.55
CA THR A 390 -4.89 -9.36 -13.17
C THR A 390 -4.41 -8.00 -12.65
N LEU A 391 -4.15 -7.90 -11.35
CA LEU A 391 -3.59 -6.70 -10.72
C LEU A 391 -2.17 -6.41 -11.22
N GLU A 392 -1.34 -7.44 -11.37
CA GLU A 392 0.02 -7.31 -11.93
C GLU A 392 0.01 -6.72 -13.34
N GLN A 393 -0.89 -7.21 -14.21
CA GLN A 393 -1.05 -6.65 -15.56
C GLN A 393 -1.49 -5.19 -15.53
N ASN A 394 -2.38 -4.82 -14.60
CA ASN A 394 -2.80 -3.44 -14.40
C ASN A 394 -1.65 -2.54 -13.95
N VAL A 395 -0.81 -3.02 -13.03
CA VAL A 395 0.40 -2.31 -12.58
C VAL A 395 1.33 -2.04 -13.75
N ILE A 396 1.66 -3.06 -14.56
CA ILE A 396 2.54 -2.91 -15.74
C ILE A 396 1.99 -1.85 -16.71
N ARG A 397 0.68 -1.87 -16.98
CA ARG A 397 0.04 -0.88 -17.85
C ARG A 397 0.14 0.54 -17.28
N LEU A 398 -0.11 0.69 -15.99
CA LEU A 398 -0.04 1.99 -15.29
C LEU A 398 1.39 2.51 -15.22
N GLU A 399 2.37 1.67 -14.93
CA GLU A 399 3.79 2.01 -14.97
C GLU A 399 4.21 2.51 -16.35
N GLY A 400 3.74 1.85 -17.42
CA GLY A 400 3.94 2.31 -18.79
C GLY A 400 3.34 3.70 -19.06
N GLN A 401 2.15 3.99 -18.52
CA GLN A 401 1.55 5.33 -18.62
C GLN A 401 2.35 6.39 -17.86
N VAL A 402 2.77 6.07 -16.63
CA VAL A 402 3.59 6.97 -15.80
C VAL A 402 4.91 7.29 -16.50
N SER A 403 5.57 6.29 -17.07
CA SER A 403 6.82 6.48 -17.82
C SER A 403 6.64 7.44 -19.01
N ARG A 404 5.57 7.28 -19.79
CA ARG A 404 5.25 8.18 -20.91
C ARG A 404 4.95 9.60 -20.46
N TYR A 405 4.13 9.78 -19.43
CA TYR A 405 3.80 11.12 -18.93
C TYR A 405 4.99 11.82 -18.30
N LYS A 406 5.86 11.07 -17.62
CA LYS A 406 7.12 11.60 -17.11
C LYS A 406 8.00 12.12 -18.23
N GLY A 407 8.23 11.32 -19.28
CA GLY A 407 9.00 11.75 -20.45
C GLY A 407 8.40 12.96 -21.16
N ALA A 408 7.07 13.00 -21.32
CA ALA A 408 6.37 14.15 -21.90
C ALA A 408 6.55 15.42 -21.05
N SER A 409 6.46 15.31 -19.72
CA SER A 409 6.67 16.41 -18.79
C SER A 409 8.10 16.95 -18.85
N GLU A 410 9.10 16.06 -18.86
CA GLU A 410 10.51 16.44 -18.95
C GLU A 410 10.82 17.13 -20.28
N ASN A 411 10.22 16.67 -21.39
CA ASN A 411 10.36 17.31 -22.68
C ASN A 411 9.70 18.70 -22.72
N ALA A 412 8.51 18.84 -22.13
CA ALA A 412 7.82 20.13 -22.03
C ALA A 412 8.61 21.14 -21.20
N GLU A 413 9.25 20.72 -20.11
CA GLU A 413 10.12 21.57 -19.28
C GLU A 413 11.33 22.08 -20.07
N LYS A 414 11.98 21.22 -20.86
CA LYS A 414 13.08 21.61 -21.75
C LYS A 414 12.64 22.67 -22.77
N ILE A 415 11.50 22.45 -23.43
CA ILE A 415 10.94 23.40 -24.40
C ILE A 415 10.57 24.74 -23.72
N GLU A 416 10.01 24.71 -22.51
CA GLU A 416 9.70 25.92 -21.76
C GLU A 416 10.95 26.76 -21.49
N ASP A 417 12.06 26.12 -21.12
CA ASP A 417 13.32 26.81 -20.86
C ASP A 417 13.97 27.39 -22.11
N GLU A 418 13.90 26.68 -23.24
CA GLU A 418 14.30 27.20 -24.56
C GLU A 418 13.49 28.45 -24.94
N LEU A 419 12.17 28.38 -24.82
CA LEU A 419 11.27 29.51 -25.10
C LEU A 419 11.53 30.71 -24.18
N LYS A 420 11.88 30.48 -22.91
CA LYS A 420 12.29 31.57 -21.99
C LYS A 420 13.56 32.26 -22.49
N VAL A 421 14.54 31.50 -22.99
CA VAL A 421 15.79 32.05 -23.53
C VAL A 421 15.50 32.86 -24.79
N GLU A 422 14.68 32.32 -25.71
CA GLU A 422 14.27 33.03 -26.92
C GLU A 422 13.48 34.30 -26.63
N LYS A 423 12.53 34.27 -25.68
CA LYS A 423 11.80 35.45 -25.23
C LYS A 423 12.75 36.55 -24.77
N ARG A 424 13.75 36.22 -23.93
CA ARG A 424 14.74 37.20 -23.46
C ARG A 424 15.60 37.74 -24.61
N LYS A 425 15.90 36.92 -25.62
CA LYS A 425 16.63 37.33 -26.82
C LYS A 425 15.81 38.33 -27.64
N LEU A 426 14.58 37.99 -27.98
CA LEU A 426 13.67 38.86 -28.72
C LEU A 426 13.37 40.16 -27.96
N GLN A 427 13.24 40.12 -26.64
CA GLN A 427 13.10 41.34 -25.82
C GLN A 427 14.32 42.27 -25.92
N ARG A 428 15.54 41.72 -25.97
CA ARG A 428 16.76 42.52 -26.17
C ARG A 428 16.82 43.12 -27.57
N GLU A 429 16.46 42.33 -28.59
CA GLU A 429 16.40 42.79 -29.98
C GLU A 429 15.35 43.89 -30.17
N LEU A 430 14.17 43.74 -29.55
CA LEU A 430 13.13 44.77 -29.56
C LEU A 430 13.62 46.09 -28.96
N ARG A 431 14.28 46.06 -27.79
CA ARG A 431 14.84 47.27 -27.18
C ARG A 431 15.86 47.94 -28.09
N SER A 432 16.79 47.16 -28.65
CA SER A 432 17.79 47.67 -29.61
C SER A 432 17.15 48.30 -30.85
N ALA A 433 16.06 47.69 -31.37
CA ALA A 433 15.33 48.24 -32.51
C ALA A 433 14.58 49.54 -32.16
N LEU A 434 14.01 49.65 -30.95
CA LEU A 434 13.37 50.87 -30.47
C LEU A 434 14.40 52.00 -30.31
N ASP A 435 15.56 51.72 -29.69
CA ASP A 435 16.66 52.69 -29.56
C ASP A 435 17.10 53.20 -30.96
N ARG A 436 17.14 52.30 -31.95
CA ARG A 436 17.46 52.64 -33.35
C ARG A 436 16.40 53.53 -34.00
N ILE A 437 15.12 53.30 -33.70
CA ILE A 437 14.02 54.15 -34.18
C ILE A 437 14.15 55.54 -33.59
N ASP A 438 14.37 55.66 -32.28
CA ASP A 438 14.53 56.95 -31.59
C ASP A 438 15.70 57.76 -32.18
N GLU A 439 16.83 57.12 -32.46
CA GLU A 439 17.98 57.74 -33.15
C GLU A 439 17.59 58.29 -34.54
N LEU A 440 16.87 57.48 -35.33
CA LEU A 440 16.45 57.85 -36.67
C LEU A 440 15.40 58.97 -36.64
N GLU A 441 14.45 58.94 -35.71
CA GLU A 441 13.46 59.99 -35.52
C GLU A 441 14.10 61.31 -35.15
N ALA A 442 15.08 61.30 -34.23
CA ALA A 442 15.86 62.48 -33.89
C ALA A 442 16.60 63.02 -35.13
N SER A 443 17.29 62.15 -35.88
CA SER A 443 18.00 62.54 -37.11
C SER A 443 17.06 63.16 -38.16
N ASN A 444 15.88 62.57 -38.34
CA ASN A 444 14.88 63.03 -39.29
C ASN A 444 14.26 64.37 -38.86
N SER A 445 14.04 64.56 -37.56
CA SER A 445 13.63 65.86 -36.98
C SER A 445 14.65 66.95 -37.28
N HIS A 446 15.96 66.66 -37.12
CA HIS A 446 17.03 67.60 -37.44
C HIS A 446 17.08 67.94 -38.94
N LEU A 447 16.97 66.93 -39.81
CA LEU A 447 16.96 67.13 -41.27
C LEU A 447 15.74 67.93 -41.72
N SER A 448 14.56 67.62 -41.18
CA SER A 448 13.31 68.33 -41.47
C SER A 448 13.43 69.82 -41.11
N LYS A 449 13.93 70.13 -39.90
CA LYS A 449 14.19 71.53 -39.48
C LYS A 449 15.17 72.24 -40.40
N ARG A 450 16.24 71.56 -40.84
CA ARG A 450 17.22 72.15 -41.77
C ARG A 450 16.60 72.42 -43.14
N LEU A 451 15.76 71.51 -43.62
CA LEU A 451 15.05 71.65 -44.89
C LEU A 451 14.03 72.79 -44.84
N GLU A 452 13.30 72.95 -43.73
CA GLU A 452 12.41 74.10 -43.50
C GLU A 452 13.16 75.43 -43.54
N LYS A 453 14.33 75.52 -42.90
CA LYS A 453 15.19 76.73 -42.97
C LYS A 453 15.61 77.04 -44.41
N MET A 454 16.01 76.03 -45.18
CA MET A 454 16.39 76.21 -46.58
C MET A 454 15.20 76.67 -47.44
N LYS A 455 14.00 76.11 -47.21
CA LYS A 455 12.76 76.56 -47.87
C LYS A 455 12.43 78.00 -47.52
N ALA A 456 12.51 78.38 -46.24
CA ALA A 456 12.27 79.75 -45.80
C ALA A 456 13.25 80.74 -46.46
N ASN A 457 14.54 80.41 -46.49
CA ASN A 457 15.57 81.23 -47.15
C ASN A 457 15.29 81.38 -48.66
N ARG A 458 14.93 80.30 -49.35
CA ARG A 458 14.55 80.36 -50.77
C ARG A 458 13.34 81.27 -51.00
N ASN A 459 12.31 81.14 -50.16
CA ASN A 459 11.11 81.98 -50.28
C ASN A 459 11.42 83.46 -50.02
N ALA A 460 12.29 83.76 -49.05
CA ALA A 460 12.73 85.13 -48.79
C ALA A 460 13.50 85.73 -49.98
N LEU A 461 14.39 84.96 -50.62
CA LEU A 461 15.10 85.40 -51.83
C LEU A 461 14.16 85.64 -53.01
N LEU A 462 13.16 84.76 -53.20
CA LEU A 462 12.15 84.94 -54.25
C LEU A 462 11.24 86.15 -54.00
N ALA A 463 11.02 86.56 -52.75
CA ALA A 463 10.23 87.75 -52.43
C ALA A 463 11.00 89.07 -52.61
N GLN A 464 12.32 89.02 -52.80
CA GLN A 464 13.18 90.18 -53.08
C GLN A 464 13.43 90.42 -54.57
N GLN A 465 13.03 89.48 -55.43
CA GLN A 465 12.99 89.62 -56.89
C GLN A 465 11.61 90.11 -57.32
#